data_AF-A0AAW2E6E5-F1
#
_entry.id   AF-A0AAW2E6E5-F1
#
_cell.length_a   1.000
_cell.length_b   1.000
_cell.length_c   1.000
_cell.angle_alpha   90.00
_cell.angle_beta   90.00
_cell.angle_gamma   90.00
#
_symmetry.space_group_name_H-M   'P 1'
#
loop_
_entity.id
_entity.type
_entity.pdbx_description
1 polymer ?
#
loop_
_entity_poly.entity_id
_entity_poly.type
_entity_poly.pdbx_seq_one_letter_code
_entity_poly.pdbx_strand_id
1 'polypeptide(L)'
;MAGKLGAKTLETPFLVATPLFKANPYSAHSLKLSFCKYPFRNRSFSTVLTMAQPDLQNHSPEIKEPSLKIPKLGQNGVAAEISKDPISLLRVKKLSEKAVLPSRGSPLSAGYDLSSATETKVPARGKAFVPTDLSIAIPEGTYARVAPRSGLAWKHSIDVGAGVIDADYRGPVGVILFNHSDVDFKVKVGDRIAQLIIEKIMIPDVIEVEDLDATVRGEGGFGSTGINSTENRSVLHVAFCASRDAVIQSDGKNVVPEVWSVLDKIKDFSERVHRGSWVGASGKVLKDVVAVGISGSFLGPLFVHTALQTAKILLSSPCNLANVDPIDVARNITGLNPETTLVVVVSKTFTAAETMLNARTLREWISAALGPSAVAKHMVAVSTNLTLVEKFGIDPDNAFAFWD
;
A
#
# COMPACT_ATOMS: atom_id res chain seq x y z
N MET A 1 40.25 59.67 -18.60
CA MET A 1 39.92 60.41 -17.37
C MET A 1 39.47 59.38 -16.35
N ALA A 2 40.34 58.95 -15.42
CA ALA A 2 40.45 59.52 -14.07
C ALA A 2 39.10 59.54 -13.35
N GLY A 3 38.76 58.50 -12.57
CA GLY A 3 38.74 58.56 -11.10
C GLY A 3 37.28 58.64 -10.60
N LYS A 4 36.87 58.24 -9.40
CA LYS A 4 37.54 57.79 -8.16
C LYS A 4 36.39 57.46 -7.17
N LEU A 5 36.67 56.58 -6.20
CA LEU A 5 36.09 56.49 -4.82
C LEU A 5 34.64 55.97 -4.70
N GLY A 6 34.27 55.07 -3.79
CA GLY A 6 34.98 54.42 -2.69
C GLY A 6 34.08 54.31 -1.43
N ALA A 7 34.16 53.15 -0.74
CA ALA A 7 33.81 52.89 0.69
C ALA A 7 32.31 52.77 1.07
N LYS A 8 31.85 51.94 2.02
CA LYS A 8 32.46 50.97 2.96
C LYS A 8 31.34 50.11 3.62
N THR A 9 31.61 48.81 3.78
CA THR A 9 31.36 47.86 4.92
C THR A 9 30.20 48.04 5.91
N LEU A 10 29.54 46.91 6.23
CA LEU A 10 29.34 46.42 7.61
C LEU A 10 29.05 44.90 7.61
N GLU A 11 29.31 44.28 8.76
CA GLU A 11 29.78 42.91 8.99
C GLU A 11 28.67 41.87 9.29
N THR A 12 29.02 40.61 8.99
CA THR A 12 28.68 39.25 9.54
C THR A 12 27.80 39.11 10.81
N PRO A 13 27.14 37.93 11.08
CA PRO A 13 27.75 36.60 10.93
C PRO A 13 26.90 35.38 10.50
N PHE A 14 27.69 34.38 10.10
CA PHE A 14 27.43 32.97 9.90
C PHE A 14 26.72 32.28 11.07
N LEU A 15 25.83 31.33 10.75
CA LEU A 15 25.37 30.30 11.68
C LEU A 15 25.54 28.92 11.02
N VAL A 16 26.49 28.17 11.57
CA VAL A 16 26.80 26.76 11.26
C VAL A 16 25.87 25.90 12.10
N ALA A 17 25.23 24.90 11.50
CA ALA A 17 24.47 23.87 12.22
C ALA A 17 24.95 22.47 11.80
N THR A 18 25.61 21.79 12.74
CA THR A 18 25.96 20.36 12.71
C THR A 18 24.87 19.50 13.37
N PRO A 19 24.72 18.21 13.01
CA PRO A 19 23.59 17.37 13.41
C PRO A 19 23.84 16.63 14.74
N LEU A 20 22.76 16.38 15.49
CA LEU A 20 22.75 15.61 16.73
C LEU A 20 21.90 14.33 16.56
N PHE A 21 22.57 13.18 16.49
CA PHE A 21 21.99 11.84 16.73
C PHE A 21 21.96 11.55 18.23
N LYS A 22 20.85 11.00 18.74
CA LYS A 22 20.83 10.18 19.97
C LYS A 22 19.75 9.09 19.87
N ALA A 23 20.18 7.85 20.07
CA ALA A 23 19.38 6.64 20.24
C ALA A 23 19.06 6.42 21.74
N ASN A 24 17.97 5.72 22.07
CA ASN A 24 17.85 4.98 23.34
C ASN A 24 16.77 3.85 23.26
N PRO A 25 17.06 2.61 23.73
CA PRO A 25 16.13 1.46 23.76
C PRO A 25 15.67 1.12 25.19
N TYR A 26 14.53 0.44 25.39
CA TYR A 26 14.28 -0.35 26.63
C TYR A 26 13.31 -1.51 26.40
N SER A 27 13.62 -2.63 27.09
CA SER A 27 13.06 -3.98 26.95
C SER A 27 12.03 -4.33 28.03
N ALA A 28 11.44 -5.52 27.84
CA ALA A 28 10.38 -6.15 28.60
C ALA A 28 10.83 -6.84 29.92
N HIS A 29 9.88 -7.01 30.86
CA HIS A 29 9.95 -7.99 31.94
C HIS A 29 8.61 -8.72 32.15
N SER A 30 8.72 -10.05 32.29
CA SER A 30 7.66 -11.06 32.46
C SER A 30 7.13 -11.16 33.89
N LEU A 31 5.94 -11.76 34.08
CA LEU A 31 5.62 -12.56 35.28
C LEU A 31 4.52 -13.61 34.97
N LYS A 32 4.71 -14.80 35.57
CA LYS A 32 4.12 -16.12 35.28
C LYS A 32 2.92 -16.50 36.18
N LEU A 33 2.29 -17.62 35.79
CA LEU A 33 1.51 -18.65 36.57
C LEU A 33 0.03 -18.34 36.81
N SER A 34 -0.93 -19.27 36.80
CA SER A 34 -0.94 -20.75 36.75
C SER A 34 -2.35 -21.27 36.42
N PHE A 35 -2.44 -22.41 35.71
CA PHE A 35 -3.69 -23.13 35.42
C PHE A 35 -3.98 -24.25 36.42
N CYS A 36 -5.27 -24.56 36.63
CA CYS A 36 -5.78 -25.82 37.18
C CYS A 36 -7.28 -25.92 36.85
N LYS A 37 -7.96 -27.00 36.44
CA LYS A 37 -7.71 -28.28 35.74
C LYS A 37 -9.07 -29.03 35.70
N TYR A 38 -9.41 -29.72 34.58
CA TYR A 38 -10.31 -30.90 34.45
C TYR A 38 -11.88 -30.72 34.51
N PRO A 39 -12.74 -31.69 34.06
CA PRO A 39 -12.89 -32.18 32.66
C PRO A 39 -14.31 -32.69 32.23
N PHE A 40 -14.42 -33.08 30.94
CA PHE A 40 -15.18 -34.24 30.37
C PHE A 40 -16.72 -34.31 30.45
N ARG A 41 -17.44 -34.44 29.31
CA ARG A 41 -17.74 -35.73 28.62
C ARG A 41 -18.91 -35.62 27.61
N ASN A 42 -18.69 -36.26 26.45
CA ASN A 42 -19.59 -36.63 25.34
C ASN A 42 -21.02 -37.11 25.68
N ARG A 43 -21.96 -36.90 24.73
CA ARG A 43 -22.64 -38.02 24.02
C ARG A 43 -23.40 -37.61 22.74
N SER A 44 -23.39 -38.57 21.82
CA SER A 44 -23.89 -38.65 20.44
C SER A 44 -25.38 -39.06 20.34
N PHE A 45 -25.99 -38.87 19.15
CA PHE A 45 -26.79 -39.83 18.33
C PHE A 45 -27.67 -39.01 17.33
N SER A 46 -27.49 -39.08 15.99
CA SER A 46 -28.05 -40.03 14.98
C SER A 46 -29.59 -39.91 14.84
N THR A 47 -30.29 -39.86 13.70
CA THR A 47 -30.23 -40.53 12.37
C THR A 47 -31.25 -39.83 11.43
N VAL A 48 -30.90 -39.35 10.21
CA VAL A 48 -31.10 -39.86 8.82
C VAL A 48 -32.55 -40.02 8.25
N LEU A 49 -32.68 -39.60 6.97
CA LEU A 49 -33.53 -40.05 5.81
C LEU A 49 -34.59 -39.04 5.31
N THR A 50 -34.92 -38.87 4.03
CA THR A 50 -34.30 -39.09 2.69
C THR A 50 -35.21 -38.41 1.63
N MET A 51 -34.56 -37.88 0.60
CA MET A 51 -34.91 -37.37 -0.74
C MET A 51 -36.30 -37.56 -1.39
N ALA A 52 -36.69 -36.57 -2.22
CA ALA A 52 -37.06 -36.75 -3.63
C ALA A 52 -37.07 -35.41 -4.42
N GLN A 53 -36.48 -35.42 -5.61
CA GLN A 53 -36.57 -34.47 -6.75
C GLN A 53 -37.32 -35.20 -7.89
N PRO A 54 -37.91 -34.57 -8.94
CA PRO A 54 -37.28 -33.65 -9.93
C PRO A 54 -38.25 -32.51 -10.39
N ASP A 55 -38.04 -31.59 -11.34
CA ASP A 55 -37.51 -31.61 -12.72
C ASP A 55 -37.12 -30.18 -13.19
N LEU A 56 -36.31 -30.11 -14.26
CA LEU A 56 -35.78 -28.91 -14.91
C LEU A 56 -36.73 -28.34 -15.98
N GLN A 57 -36.77 -27.01 -16.13
CA GLN A 57 -36.79 -26.33 -17.44
C GLN A 57 -36.39 -24.85 -17.32
N ASN A 58 -35.75 -24.36 -18.38
CA ASN A 58 -34.88 -23.18 -18.42
C ASN A 58 -35.47 -22.15 -19.40
N HIS A 59 -35.76 -20.92 -18.96
CA HIS A 59 -36.01 -19.77 -19.84
C HIS A 59 -35.70 -18.45 -19.10
N SER A 60 -34.70 -17.70 -19.57
CA SER A 60 -34.45 -16.29 -19.18
C SER A 60 -35.39 -15.36 -19.96
N PRO A 61 -35.91 -14.28 -19.34
CA PRO A 61 -35.33 -12.96 -19.64
C PRO A 61 -35.36 -11.91 -18.49
N GLU A 62 -34.51 -10.90 -18.66
CA GLU A 62 -34.56 -9.52 -18.12
C GLU A 62 -34.65 -9.26 -16.59
N ILE A 63 -33.56 -8.70 -16.06
CA ILE A 63 -33.46 -8.18 -14.69
C ILE A 63 -34.23 -6.85 -14.60
N LYS A 64 -35.33 -6.87 -13.86
CA LYS A 64 -35.99 -5.66 -13.32
C LYS A 64 -35.90 -5.74 -11.80
N GLU A 65 -35.16 -4.82 -11.16
CA GLU A 65 -35.04 -4.77 -9.71
C GLU A 65 -36.42 -4.55 -9.05
N PRO A 66 -36.91 -5.45 -8.17
CA PRO A 66 -38.07 -5.17 -7.37
C PRO A 66 -37.65 -4.44 -6.09
N SER A 67 -38.01 -3.17 -5.98
CA SER A 67 -38.01 -2.44 -4.71
C SER A 67 -39.15 -2.95 -3.83
N LEU A 68 -38.89 -4.00 -3.06
CA LEU A 68 -39.82 -4.45 -2.01
C LEU A 68 -39.58 -3.64 -0.73
N LYS A 69 -40.51 -2.73 -0.43
CA LYS A 69 -40.67 -2.16 0.91
C LYS A 69 -41.09 -3.29 1.86
N ILE A 70 -40.13 -3.83 2.60
CA ILE A 70 -40.38 -4.84 3.63
C ILE A 70 -41.10 -4.16 4.82
N PRO A 71 -42.17 -4.77 5.37
CA PRO A 71 -42.86 -4.23 6.55
C PRO A 71 -41.91 -4.21 7.76
N LYS A 72 -41.89 -3.10 8.51
CA LYS A 72 -41.16 -3.02 9.79
C LYS A 72 -41.80 -3.97 10.80
N LEU A 73 -41.09 -5.06 11.15
CA LEU A 73 -41.40 -5.86 12.33
C LEU A 73 -40.84 -5.20 13.60
N GLY A 74 -41.43 -5.53 14.76
CA GLY A 74 -41.26 -4.85 16.05
C GLY A 74 -39.81 -4.57 16.50
N GLN A 75 -39.67 -3.55 17.36
CA GLN A 75 -38.39 -3.05 17.87
C GLN A 75 -37.51 -4.21 18.40
N ASN A 76 -36.29 -4.31 17.87
CA ASN A 76 -35.20 -5.20 18.27
C ASN A 76 -35.12 -6.61 17.65
N GLY A 77 -35.97 -6.97 16.67
CA GLY A 77 -35.75 -8.20 15.88
C GLY A 77 -35.82 -9.52 16.68
N VAL A 78 -36.61 -9.54 17.76
CA VAL A 78 -36.87 -10.73 18.58
C VAL A 78 -38.06 -11.47 17.98
N ALA A 79 -37.86 -12.69 17.47
CA ALA A 79 -38.97 -13.62 17.25
C ALA A 79 -39.49 -14.06 18.63
N ALA A 80 -40.80 -14.16 18.78
CA ALA A 80 -41.47 -14.49 20.03
C ALA A 80 -41.10 -15.89 20.53
N GLU A 81 -40.01 -16.00 21.27
CA GLU A 81 -39.73 -16.94 22.37
C GLU A 81 -38.31 -16.67 22.88
N ILE A 82 -38.19 -16.11 24.10
CA ILE A 82 -36.90 -15.80 24.72
C ILE A 82 -36.26 -17.12 25.15
N SER A 83 -35.24 -17.54 24.41
CA SER A 83 -34.28 -18.55 24.86
C SER A 83 -33.79 -18.22 26.29
N LYS A 84 -34.01 -19.13 27.24
CA LYS A 84 -33.59 -18.97 28.64
C LYS A 84 -32.08 -19.19 28.86
N ASP A 85 -31.33 -19.51 27.80
CA ASP A 85 -29.88 -19.71 27.89
C ASP A 85 -29.13 -18.36 27.83
N PRO A 86 -28.41 -17.96 28.89
CA PRO A 86 -27.72 -16.66 28.98
C PRO A 86 -26.60 -16.48 27.93
N ILE A 87 -26.18 -17.56 27.28
CA ILE A 87 -25.16 -17.56 26.21
C ILE A 87 -25.74 -17.07 24.87
N SER A 88 -27.07 -17.11 24.70
CA SER A 88 -27.74 -16.73 23.44
C SER A 88 -28.12 -15.24 23.35
N LEU A 89 -27.90 -14.46 24.43
CA LEU A 89 -28.33 -13.08 24.53
C LEU A 89 -27.14 -12.12 24.60
N LEU A 90 -27.07 -11.16 23.66
CA LEU A 90 -26.11 -10.07 23.72
C LEU A 90 -26.60 -9.01 24.73
N ARG A 91 -25.95 -8.94 25.89
CA ARG A 91 -26.36 -8.01 26.97
C ARG A 91 -25.75 -6.64 26.73
N VAL A 92 -26.62 -5.63 26.61
CA VAL A 92 -26.25 -4.24 26.30
C VAL A 92 -26.84 -3.31 27.35
N LYS A 93 -26.02 -2.42 27.91
CA LYS A 93 -26.44 -1.33 28.81
C LYS A 93 -26.32 0.00 28.07
N LYS A 94 -27.42 0.75 28.01
CA LYS A 94 -27.39 2.16 27.59
C LYS A 94 -26.81 3.02 28.72
N LEU A 95 -25.86 3.88 28.38
CA LEU A 95 -25.24 4.85 29.30
C LEU A 95 -25.88 6.23 29.20
N SER A 96 -26.65 6.49 28.14
CA SER A 96 -27.44 7.70 27.95
C SER A 96 -28.76 7.40 27.23
N GLU A 97 -29.68 8.36 27.25
CA GLU A 97 -30.94 8.28 26.52
C GLU A 97 -30.72 8.24 25.00
N LYS A 98 -29.66 8.89 24.51
CA LYS A 98 -29.29 9.01 23.09
C LYS A 98 -28.73 7.70 22.51
N ALA A 99 -28.26 6.80 23.35
CA ALA A 99 -27.72 5.52 22.90
C ALA A 99 -28.80 4.69 22.17
N VAL A 100 -28.43 4.02 21.08
CA VAL A 100 -29.34 3.16 20.30
C VAL A 100 -28.92 1.72 20.49
N LEU A 101 -29.86 0.84 20.83
CA LEU A 101 -29.54 -0.58 20.97
C LEU A 101 -29.12 -1.18 19.61
N PRO A 102 -28.05 -2.00 19.56
CA PRO A 102 -27.61 -2.62 18.32
C PRO A 102 -28.71 -3.49 17.71
N SER A 103 -28.91 -3.37 16.39
CA SER A 103 -29.96 -4.08 15.67
C SER A 103 -29.46 -4.62 14.34
N ARG A 104 -30.07 -5.70 13.85
CA ARG A 104 -29.70 -6.30 12.57
C ARG A 104 -30.57 -5.74 11.44
N GLY A 105 -29.97 -5.43 10.29
CA GLY A 105 -30.69 -4.92 9.13
C GLY A 105 -31.64 -5.94 8.49
N SER A 106 -31.35 -7.23 8.66
CA SER A 106 -32.20 -8.35 8.25
C SER A 106 -31.97 -9.57 9.17
N PRO A 107 -32.87 -10.58 9.18
CA PRO A 107 -32.73 -11.76 10.04
C PRO A 107 -31.43 -12.56 9.85
N LEU A 108 -30.87 -12.52 8.64
CA LEU A 108 -29.63 -13.22 8.25
C LEU A 108 -28.39 -12.31 8.28
N SER A 109 -28.55 -11.03 8.67
CA SER A 109 -27.39 -10.14 8.80
C SER A 109 -26.46 -10.63 9.90
N ALA A 110 -25.16 -10.71 9.59
CA ALA A 110 -24.14 -11.08 10.56
C ALA A 110 -23.85 -9.93 11.55
N GLY A 111 -23.91 -8.69 11.08
CA GLY A 111 -23.58 -7.50 11.85
C GLY A 111 -24.79 -6.85 12.54
N TYR A 112 -24.58 -6.37 13.76
CA TYR A 112 -25.49 -5.47 14.48
C TYR A 112 -25.06 -4.03 14.25
N ASP A 113 -25.91 -3.20 13.66
CA ASP A 113 -25.63 -1.78 13.43
C ASP A 113 -25.32 -1.07 14.76
N LEU A 114 -24.20 -0.36 14.81
CA LEU A 114 -23.82 0.56 15.90
C LEU A 114 -24.10 1.99 15.46
N SER A 115 -24.80 2.73 16.31
CA SER A 115 -25.15 4.13 16.04
C SER A 115 -24.39 5.11 16.93
N SER A 116 -24.17 6.31 16.41
CA SER A 116 -23.60 7.41 17.17
C SER A 116 -24.56 7.92 18.25
N ALA A 117 -24.06 8.18 19.46
CA ALA A 117 -24.80 8.89 20.51
C ALA A 117 -24.55 10.41 20.49
N THR A 118 -23.59 10.88 19.69
CA THR A 118 -23.18 12.29 19.64
C THR A 118 -23.13 12.82 18.21
N GLU A 119 -23.35 14.12 18.05
CA GLU A 119 -23.03 14.78 16.79
C GLU A 119 -21.53 15.09 16.74
N THR A 120 -20.88 14.75 15.63
CA THR A 120 -19.45 15.01 15.44
C THR A 120 -19.10 15.06 13.95
N LYS A 121 -17.84 15.38 13.67
CA LYS A 121 -17.30 15.52 12.33
C LYS A 121 -16.01 14.69 12.24
N VAL A 122 -15.92 13.84 11.22
CA VAL A 122 -14.69 13.14 10.86
C VAL A 122 -13.97 13.99 9.81
N PRO A 123 -12.85 14.65 10.16
CA PRO A 123 -12.19 15.58 9.24
C PRO A 123 -11.69 14.87 7.99
N ALA A 124 -11.67 15.57 6.85
CA ALA A 124 -11.06 15.12 5.61
C ALA A 124 -9.62 14.65 5.86
N ARG A 125 -9.23 13.51 5.28
CA ARG A 125 -7.92 12.86 5.49
C ARG A 125 -7.54 12.65 6.97
N GLY A 126 -8.53 12.56 7.85
CA GLY A 126 -8.32 12.47 9.30
C GLY A 126 -9.11 11.35 9.95
N LYS A 127 -9.25 11.45 11.28
CA LYS A 127 -9.96 10.47 12.10
C LYS A 127 -10.72 11.13 13.24
N ALA A 128 -11.75 10.46 13.74
CA ALA A 128 -12.48 10.88 14.93
C ALA A 128 -12.95 9.67 15.74
N PHE A 129 -13.01 9.83 17.06
CA PHE A 129 -13.67 8.88 17.95
C PHE A 129 -15.15 9.28 18.11
N VAL A 130 -16.05 8.32 17.90
CA VAL A 130 -17.49 8.52 17.91
C VAL A 130 -18.13 7.65 19.01
N PRO A 131 -18.55 8.24 20.14
CA PRO A 131 -19.22 7.51 21.22
C PRO A 131 -20.54 6.86 20.78
N THR A 132 -20.80 5.65 21.27
CA THR A 132 -22.10 4.97 21.11
C THR A 132 -22.98 5.05 22.37
N ASP A 133 -22.38 5.46 23.50
CA ASP A 133 -22.99 5.41 24.84
C ASP A 133 -23.56 4.03 25.20
N LEU A 134 -22.91 2.97 24.75
CA LEU A 134 -23.22 1.59 25.10
C LEU A 134 -22.09 0.97 25.91
N SER A 135 -22.44 0.16 26.90
CA SER A 135 -21.57 -0.88 27.44
C SER A 135 -22.12 -2.23 27.02
N ILE A 136 -21.28 -3.10 26.49
CA ILE A 136 -21.71 -4.38 25.91
C ILE A 136 -20.94 -5.50 26.61
N ALA A 137 -21.66 -6.50 27.14
CA ALA A 137 -21.04 -7.70 27.66
C ALA A 137 -21.00 -8.76 26.55
N ILE A 138 -19.83 -8.89 25.92
CA ILE A 138 -19.60 -9.87 24.86
C ILE A 138 -19.61 -11.29 25.44
N PRO A 139 -20.26 -12.27 24.79
CA PRO A 139 -20.29 -13.65 25.26
C PRO A 139 -18.89 -14.27 25.37
N GLU A 140 -18.69 -15.11 26.38
CA GLU A 140 -17.43 -15.85 26.55
C GLU A 140 -17.16 -16.79 25.35
N GLY A 141 -15.88 -16.99 25.02
CA GLY A 141 -15.46 -17.72 23.82
C GLY A 141 -15.64 -16.95 22.51
N THR A 142 -16.02 -15.69 22.59
CA THR A 142 -16.14 -14.78 21.45
C THR A 142 -15.46 -13.45 21.73
N TYR A 143 -15.11 -12.72 20.67
CA TYR A 143 -14.88 -11.28 20.74
C TYR A 143 -15.86 -10.59 19.81
N ALA A 144 -16.03 -9.29 19.98
CA ALA A 144 -16.86 -8.52 19.08
C ALA A 144 -15.99 -7.62 18.20
N ARG A 145 -16.15 -7.79 16.89
CA ARG A 145 -15.47 -6.99 15.89
C ARG A 145 -16.32 -5.81 15.46
N VAL A 146 -15.83 -4.60 15.65
CA VAL A 146 -16.38 -3.37 15.05
C VAL A 146 -15.88 -3.31 13.61
N ALA A 147 -16.80 -3.44 12.66
CA ALA A 147 -16.54 -3.54 11.24
C ALA A 147 -17.14 -2.35 10.46
N PRO A 148 -16.51 -1.94 9.35
CA PRO A 148 -17.05 -0.90 8.49
C PRO A 148 -18.37 -1.33 7.83
N ARG A 149 -19.19 -0.34 7.49
CA ARG A 149 -20.42 -0.54 6.70
C ARG A 149 -20.10 -0.26 5.24
N SER A 150 -20.37 -1.21 4.35
CA SER A 150 -20.05 -1.10 2.92
C SER A 150 -20.57 0.19 2.28
N GLY A 151 -21.77 0.63 2.66
CA GLY A 151 -22.36 1.87 2.16
C GLY A 151 -21.59 3.14 2.56
N LEU A 152 -21.03 3.19 3.77
CA LEU A 152 -20.23 4.34 4.22
C LEU A 152 -18.82 4.31 3.60
N ALA A 153 -18.22 3.12 3.51
CA ALA A 153 -16.94 2.93 2.84
C ALA A 153 -17.01 3.35 1.36
N TRP A 154 -18.04 2.89 0.64
CA TRP A 154 -18.21 3.20 -0.79
C TRP A 154 -18.59 4.66 -1.07
N LYS A 155 -19.56 5.22 -0.33
CA LYS A 155 -20.13 6.55 -0.65
C LYS A 155 -19.34 7.70 -0.05
N HIS A 156 -18.62 7.47 1.05
CA HIS A 156 -18.01 8.53 1.85
C HIS A 156 -16.55 8.24 2.21
N SER A 157 -15.97 7.13 1.74
CA SER A 157 -14.59 6.72 2.05
C SER A 157 -14.33 6.64 3.57
N ILE A 158 -15.36 6.23 4.32
CA ILE A 158 -15.28 6.05 5.77
C ILE A 158 -14.95 4.61 6.11
N ASP A 159 -13.89 4.44 6.89
CA ASP A 159 -13.46 3.14 7.42
C ASP A 159 -13.45 3.15 8.95
N VAL A 160 -13.37 1.97 9.57
CA VAL A 160 -13.32 1.80 11.02
C VAL A 160 -11.91 1.45 11.47
N GLY A 161 -11.40 2.22 12.43
CA GLY A 161 -10.17 1.93 13.17
C GLY A 161 -10.44 1.17 14.47
N ALA A 162 -9.43 0.42 14.95
CA ALA A 162 -9.46 -0.35 16.20
C ALA A 162 -10.76 -1.17 16.36
N GLY A 163 -10.74 -2.42 15.88
CA GLY A 163 -11.96 -3.20 15.70
C GLY A 163 -12.30 -4.19 16.80
N VAL A 164 -11.54 -4.36 17.88
CA VAL A 164 -11.73 -5.47 18.84
C VAL A 164 -12.35 -4.97 20.14
N ILE A 165 -13.41 -5.64 20.60
CA ILE A 165 -13.98 -5.50 21.95
C ILE A 165 -13.88 -6.86 22.64
N ASP A 166 -13.09 -6.91 23.71
CA ASP A 166 -12.82 -8.12 24.48
C ASP A 166 -14.01 -8.54 25.35
N ALA A 167 -14.06 -9.84 25.68
CA ALA A 167 -15.12 -10.45 26.47
C ALA A 167 -15.18 -9.97 27.92
N ASP A 168 -14.09 -9.44 28.46
CA ASP A 168 -13.98 -8.90 29.83
C ASP A 168 -14.18 -7.37 29.89
N TYR A 169 -14.16 -6.66 28.75
CA TYR A 169 -14.39 -5.22 28.70
C TYR A 169 -15.85 -4.87 29.03
N ARG A 170 -16.06 -3.96 29.97
CA ARG A 170 -17.39 -3.46 30.38
C ARG A 170 -17.54 -1.94 30.31
N GLY A 171 -16.50 -1.24 29.83
CA GLY A 171 -16.52 0.21 29.70
C GLY A 171 -17.42 0.70 28.56
N PRO A 172 -17.46 2.02 28.33
CA PRO A 172 -18.15 2.61 27.18
C PRO A 172 -17.51 2.17 25.87
N VAL A 173 -18.34 1.84 24.89
CA VAL A 173 -17.95 1.48 23.53
C VAL A 173 -18.06 2.72 22.63
N GLY A 174 -17.04 2.95 21.81
CA GLY A 174 -17.05 3.95 20.76
C GLY A 174 -16.40 3.41 19.49
N VAL A 175 -16.58 4.13 18.39
CA VAL A 175 -16.08 3.75 17.08
C VAL A 175 -15.04 4.77 16.63
N ILE A 176 -13.84 4.32 16.27
CA ILE A 176 -12.87 5.19 15.61
C ILE A 176 -13.19 5.15 14.12
N LEU A 177 -13.49 6.30 13.53
CA LEU A 177 -13.71 6.42 12.10
C LEU A 177 -12.50 7.09 11.45
N PHE A 178 -12.03 6.52 10.33
CA PHE A 178 -11.08 7.13 9.42
C PHE A 178 -11.82 7.67 8.21
N ASN A 179 -11.46 8.88 7.78
CA ASN A 179 -11.98 9.49 6.57
C ASN A 179 -10.86 9.61 5.54
N HIS A 180 -10.94 8.79 4.50
CA HIS A 180 -9.96 8.77 3.42
C HIS A 180 -10.31 9.75 2.29
N SER A 181 -11.44 10.46 2.36
CA SER A 181 -11.81 11.47 1.37
C SER A 181 -11.21 12.85 1.67
N ASP A 182 -11.32 13.75 0.69
CA ASP A 182 -10.95 15.17 0.81
C ASP A 182 -12.09 16.05 1.34
N VAL A 183 -13.20 15.44 1.78
CA VAL A 183 -14.37 16.16 2.30
C VAL A 183 -14.69 15.67 3.69
N ASP A 184 -15.03 16.60 4.57
CA ASP A 184 -15.41 16.26 5.93
C ASP A 184 -16.72 15.46 6.00
N PHE A 185 -16.75 14.43 6.82
CA PHE A 185 -17.93 13.60 7.03
C PHE A 185 -18.65 13.99 8.32
N LYS A 186 -19.92 14.36 8.20
CA LYS A 186 -20.77 14.74 9.34
C LYS A 186 -21.49 13.50 9.88
N VAL A 187 -21.40 13.29 11.19
CA VAL A 187 -22.08 12.23 11.92
C VAL A 187 -23.13 12.86 12.83
N LYS A 188 -24.39 12.44 12.69
CA LYS A 188 -25.48 12.86 13.56
C LYS A 188 -25.79 11.80 14.62
N VAL A 189 -26.44 12.22 15.70
CA VAL A 189 -26.99 11.28 16.69
C VAL A 189 -27.95 10.31 16.01
N GLY A 190 -27.77 9.01 16.26
CA GLY A 190 -28.55 7.92 15.68
C GLY A 190 -28.01 7.38 14.36
N ASP A 191 -27.10 8.07 13.68
CA ASP A 191 -26.50 7.58 12.44
C ASP A 191 -25.78 6.25 12.68
N ARG A 192 -26.03 5.28 11.81
CA ARG A 192 -25.40 3.95 11.84
C ARG A 192 -24.00 4.04 11.26
N ILE A 193 -23.01 4.10 12.13
CA ILE A 193 -21.61 4.43 11.82
C ILE A 193 -20.72 3.20 11.62
N ALA A 194 -21.07 2.07 12.25
CA ALA A 194 -20.34 0.81 12.13
C ALA A 194 -21.30 -0.36 12.34
N GLN A 195 -20.79 -1.57 12.29
CA GLN A 195 -21.53 -2.77 12.69
C GLN A 195 -20.67 -3.66 13.57
N LEU A 196 -21.29 -4.31 14.55
CA LEU A 196 -20.66 -5.26 15.45
C LEU A 196 -20.86 -6.68 14.91
N ILE A 197 -19.80 -7.45 14.76
CA ILE A 197 -19.85 -8.86 14.37
C ILE A 197 -19.30 -9.69 15.53
N ILE A 198 -20.06 -10.66 16.02
CA ILE A 198 -19.60 -11.55 17.09
C ILE A 198 -18.86 -12.72 16.45
N GLU A 199 -17.58 -12.86 16.75
CA GLU A 199 -16.72 -13.89 16.17
C GLU A 199 -16.22 -14.84 17.25
N LYS A 200 -16.27 -16.15 16.97
CA LYS A 200 -15.70 -17.16 17.85
C LYS A 200 -14.18 -17.09 17.78
N ILE A 201 -13.54 -17.20 18.94
CA ILE A 201 -12.08 -17.22 19.06
C ILE A 201 -11.60 -18.45 19.80
N MET A 202 -10.33 -18.76 19.56
CA MET A 202 -9.55 -19.68 20.38
C MET A 202 -8.52 -18.86 21.15
N ILE A 203 -8.38 -19.11 22.45
CA ILE A 203 -7.44 -18.43 23.33
C ILE A 203 -6.44 -19.49 23.82
N PRO A 204 -5.48 -19.93 22.97
CA PRO A 204 -4.50 -20.93 23.38
C PRO A 204 -3.48 -20.33 24.36
N ASP A 205 -2.99 -21.14 25.28
CA ASP A 205 -1.86 -20.75 26.12
C ASP A 205 -0.59 -20.63 25.27
N VAL A 206 0.13 -19.53 25.46
CA VAL A 206 1.42 -19.33 24.78
C VAL A 206 2.49 -20.11 25.54
N ILE A 207 3.11 -21.07 24.85
CA ILE A 207 4.31 -21.77 25.30
C ILE A 207 5.49 -21.39 24.41
N GLU A 208 6.63 -21.12 25.02
CA GLU A 208 7.90 -20.95 24.30
C GLU A 208 8.47 -22.33 23.98
N VAL A 209 8.92 -22.52 22.74
CA VAL A 209 9.56 -23.75 22.24
C VAL A 209 10.87 -23.39 21.56
N GLU A 210 11.83 -24.31 21.56
CA GLU A 210 13.12 -24.09 20.90
C GLU A 210 12.99 -24.04 19.37
N ASP A 211 12.04 -24.78 18.78
CA ASP A 211 11.81 -24.83 17.34
C ASP A 211 10.33 -25.14 17.00
N LEU A 212 9.94 -24.87 15.75
CA LEU A 212 8.61 -25.17 15.18
C LEU A 212 8.69 -26.27 14.11
N ASP A 213 7.58 -26.95 13.86
CA ASP A 213 7.50 -27.97 12.81
C ASP A 213 7.80 -27.38 11.42
N ALA A 214 8.61 -28.09 10.62
CA ALA A 214 8.87 -27.73 9.24
C ALA A 214 7.59 -27.77 8.38
N THR A 215 7.40 -26.77 7.51
CA THR A 215 6.29 -26.75 6.55
C THR A 215 6.80 -26.71 5.11
N VAL A 216 5.96 -27.11 4.15
CA VAL A 216 6.27 -27.02 2.70
C VAL A 216 6.59 -25.58 2.27
N ARG A 217 6.03 -24.57 2.97
CA ARG A 217 6.31 -23.14 2.71
C ARG A 217 7.70 -22.72 3.21
N GLY A 218 8.28 -23.45 4.16
CA GLY A 218 9.65 -23.29 4.64
C GLY A 218 10.02 -21.84 4.98
N GLU A 219 11.24 -21.45 4.60
CA GLU A 219 11.85 -20.14 4.85
C GLU A 219 11.39 -19.03 3.88
N GLY A 220 10.39 -19.28 3.02
CA GLY A 220 9.96 -18.33 1.96
C GLY A 220 9.41 -16.97 2.45
N GLY A 221 9.30 -16.78 3.77
CA GLY A 221 8.94 -15.50 4.37
C GLY A 221 7.48 -15.07 4.16
N PHE A 222 7.22 -13.79 4.42
CA PHE A 222 5.91 -13.18 4.25
C PHE A 222 5.60 -12.95 2.75
N GLY A 223 4.57 -13.62 2.24
CA GLY A 223 3.91 -13.23 0.99
C GLY A 223 4.44 -13.79 -0.32
N SER A 224 5.47 -14.65 -0.36
CA SER A 224 5.80 -15.40 -1.57
C SER A 224 6.42 -16.77 -1.27
N THR A 225 6.26 -17.72 -2.18
CA THR A 225 6.94 -19.03 -2.15
C THR A 225 8.39 -18.95 -2.65
N GLY A 226 8.93 -17.74 -2.85
CA GLY A 226 10.23 -17.49 -3.50
C GLY A 226 10.27 -17.81 -4.99
N ILE A 227 9.23 -18.46 -5.54
CA ILE A 227 9.19 -18.96 -6.92
C ILE A 227 7.86 -18.57 -7.57
N ASN A 228 7.93 -17.99 -8.77
CA ASN A 228 6.84 -17.86 -9.73
C ASN A 228 6.75 -19.17 -10.53
N SER A 229 5.81 -20.04 -10.15
CA SER A 229 5.72 -21.41 -10.70
C SER A 229 5.29 -21.46 -12.17
N THR A 230 4.51 -20.50 -12.66
CA THR A 230 4.06 -20.50 -14.06
C THR A 230 5.17 -20.13 -15.04
N GLU A 231 6.16 -19.36 -14.58
CA GLU A 231 7.32 -18.97 -15.40
C GLU A 231 8.61 -19.68 -14.98
N ASN A 232 8.56 -20.49 -13.92
CA ASN A 232 9.71 -21.15 -13.31
C ASN A 232 10.86 -20.16 -13.00
N ARG A 233 10.54 -19.06 -12.32
CA ARG A 233 11.48 -17.98 -11.97
C ARG A 233 11.51 -17.70 -10.48
N SER A 234 12.66 -17.28 -9.97
CA SER A 234 12.79 -16.76 -8.61
C SER A 234 12.08 -15.41 -8.45
N VAL A 235 11.53 -15.11 -7.27
CA VAL A 235 10.87 -13.84 -6.95
C VAL A 235 11.66 -13.13 -5.86
N LEU A 236 12.68 -12.36 -6.27
CA LEU A 236 13.73 -11.85 -5.36
C LEU A 236 13.84 -10.32 -5.31
N HIS A 237 12.74 -9.58 -5.46
CA HIS A 237 12.75 -8.11 -5.35
C HIS A 237 13.31 -7.62 -4.00
N VAL A 238 13.21 -8.43 -2.94
CA VAL A 238 13.79 -8.16 -1.61
C VAL A 238 15.33 -8.05 -1.64
N ALA A 239 16.00 -8.68 -2.61
CA ALA A 239 17.45 -8.61 -2.75
C ALA A 239 17.93 -7.18 -3.06
N PHE A 240 17.11 -6.35 -3.71
CA PHE A 240 17.43 -4.95 -4.00
C PHE A 240 17.54 -4.06 -2.76
N CYS A 241 16.95 -4.48 -1.64
CA CYS A 241 16.97 -3.74 -0.38
C CYS A 241 17.83 -4.43 0.70
N ALA A 242 18.49 -5.55 0.36
CA ALA A 242 19.27 -6.33 1.30
C ALA A 242 20.61 -5.63 1.63
N SER A 243 21.13 -5.87 2.85
CA SER A 243 22.45 -5.39 3.25
C SER A 243 23.56 -6.03 2.41
N ARG A 244 24.74 -5.41 2.33
CA ARG A 244 25.88 -5.90 1.51
C ARG A 244 26.36 -7.29 1.89
N ASP A 245 26.21 -7.63 3.17
CA ASP A 245 26.60 -8.88 3.80
C ASP A 245 25.50 -9.95 3.77
N ALA A 246 24.30 -9.62 3.29
CA ALA A 246 23.22 -10.58 3.16
C ALA A 246 23.55 -11.67 2.13
N VAL A 247 22.98 -12.86 2.36
CA VAL A 247 23.10 -14.00 1.45
C VAL A 247 21.70 -14.38 0.98
N ILE A 248 21.43 -14.14 -0.30
CA ILE A 248 20.17 -14.54 -0.95
C ILE A 248 20.52 -15.36 -2.18
N GLN A 249 20.10 -16.63 -2.17
CA GLN A 249 20.47 -17.59 -3.20
C GLN A 249 19.43 -17.65 -4.31
N SER A 250 19.87 -17.64 -5.57
CA SER A 250 19.10 -18.09 -6.74
C SER A 250 19.98 -19.05 -7.53
N ASP A 251 19.46 -20.23 -7.87
CA ASP A 251 20.18 -21.24 -8.67
C ASP A 251 21.58 -21.57 -8.12
N GLY A 252 21.71 -21.62 -6.80
CA GLY A 252 22.97 -21.93 -6.10
C GLY A 252 23.98 -20.79 -6.06
N LYS A 253 23.60 -19.57 -6.45
CA LYS A 253 24.47 -18.39 -6.44
C LYS A 253 23.88 -17.28 -5.56
N ASN A 254 24.74 -16.66 -4.74
CA ASN A 254 24.36 -15.45 -4.00
C ASN A 254 24.21 -14.28 -4.98
N VAL A 255 23.02 -13.69 -5.07
CA VAL A 255 22.71 -12.61 -6.01
C VAL A 255 23.05 -11.21 -5.45
N VAL A 256 23.20 -11.09 -4.13
CA VAL A 256 23.42 -9.81 -3.44
C VAL A 256 24.66 -9.05 -3.94
N PRO A 257 25.82 -9.69 -4.20
CA PRO A 257 27.00 -8.99 -4.73
C PRO A 257 26.75 -8.33 -6.10
N GLU A 258 25.97 -8.96 -6.97
CA GLU A 258 25.66 -8.41 -8.29
C GLU A 258 24.71 -7.21 -8.19
N VAL A 259 23.72 -7.29 -7.31
CA VAL A 259 22.84 -6.17 -6.97
C VAL A 259 23.67 -4.96 -6.53
N TRP A 260 24.60 -5.16 -5.60
CA TRP A 260 25.44 -4.06 -5.11
C TRP A 260 26.39 -3.50 -6.16
N SER A 261 26.88 -4.32 -7.08
CA SER A 261 27.67 -3.84 -8.23
C SER A 261 26.88 -2.84 -9.09
N VAL A 262 25.60 -3.14 -9.37
CA VAL A 262 24.72 -2.20 -10.10
C VAL A 262 24.39 -0.97 -9.26
N LEU A 263 24.11 -1.12 -7.96
CA LEU A 263 23.85 0.02 -7.06
C LEU A 263 25.05 0.97 -6.98
N ASP A 264 26.27 0.45 -6.91
CA ASP A 264 27.50 1.24 -6.94
C ASP A 264 27.67 1.96 -8.28
N LYS A 265 27.39 1.28 -9.40
CA LYS A 265 27.38 1.90 -10.73
C LYS A 265 26.35 3.04 -10.83
N ILE A 266 25.13 2.85 -10.30
CA ILE A 266 24.08 3.88 -10.25
C ILE A 266 24.53 5.06 -9.40
N LYS A 267 25.14 4.81 -8.24
CA LYS A 267 25.67 5.85 -7.36
C LYS A 267 26.72 6.69 -8.09
N ASP A 268 27.73 6.05 -8.68
CA ASP A 268 28.81 6.75 -9.39
C ASP A 268 28.29 7.55 -10.59
N PHE A 269 27.33 7.00 -11.35
CA PHE A 269 26.70 7.72 -12.46
C PHE A 269 25.89 8.93 -11.98
N SER A 270 24.98 8.72 -11.03
CA SER A 270 24.12 9.79 -10.51
C SER A 270 24.92 10.92 -9.86
N GLU A 271 25.99 10.60 -9.13
CA GLU A 271 26.90 11.61 -8.58
C GLU A 271 27.60 12.42 -9.69
N ARG A 272 28.04 11.78 -10.78
CA ARG A 272 28.65 12.49 -11.91
C ARG A 272 27.68 13.43 -12.60
N VAL A 273 26.43 13.02 -12.76
CA VAL A 273 25.34 13.86 -13.31
C VAL A 273 25.05 15.03 -12.37
N HIS A 274 24.84 14.78 -11.08
CA HIS A 274 24.56 15.83 -10.08
C HIS A 274 25.69 16.85 -9.93
N ARG A 275 26.95 16.43 -10.03
CA ARG A 275 28.12 17.32 -9.99
C ARG A 275 28.37 18.06 -11.30
N GLY A 276 27.61 17.76 -12.36
CA GLY A 276 27.79 18.32 -13.70
C GLY A 276 29.04 17.85 -14.43
N SER A 277 29.71 16.80 -13.92
CA SER A 277 30.89 16.19 -14.57
C SER A 277 30.51 15.26 -15.74
N TRP A 278 29.25 14.84 -15.80
CA TRP A 278 28.68 14.21 -16.99
C TRP A 278 28.11 15.28 -17.92
N VAL A 279 28.73 15.41 -19.09
CA VAL A 279 28.38 16.42 -20.09
C VAL A 279 27.83 15.78 -21.36
N GLY A 280 26.93 16.49 -22.03
CA GLY A 280 26.39 16.11 -23.33
C GLY A 280 27.43 16.20 -24.45
N ALA A 281 27.02 15.86 -25.67
CA ALA A 281 27.87 15.85 -26.86
C ALA A 281 28.46 17.24 -27.18
N SER A 282 27.77 18.32 -26.80
CA SER A 282 28.25 19.70 -26.94
C SER A 282 29.18 20.17 -25.81
N GLY A 283 29.47 19.30 -24.82
CA GLY A 283 30.24 19.65 -23.62
C GLY A 283 29.44 20.41 -22.56
N LYS A 284 28.15 20.68 -22.78
CA LYS A 284 27.26 21.31 -21.80
C LYS A 284 26.81 20.30 -20.74
N VAL A 285 26.61 20.79 -19.52
CA VAL A 285 26.02 20.00 -18.43
C VAL A 285 24.58 19.63 -18.76
N LEU A 286 24.21 18.37 -18.53
CA LEU A 286 22.83 17.90 -18.67
C LEU A 286 22.01 18.41 -17.47
N LYS A 287 20.89 19.07 -17.75
CA LYS A 287 20.02 19.74 -16.76
C LYS A 287 18.65 19.11 -16.66
N ASP A 288 18.22 18.47 -17.74
CA ASP A 288 16.87 17.92 -17.90
C ASP A 288 16.96 16.40 -18.03
N VAL A 289 16.00 15.68 -17.43
CA VAL A 289 15.92 14.22 -17.51
C VAL A 289 14.56 13.81 -18.06
N VAL A 290 14.54 12.94 -19.06
CA VAL A 290 13.34 12.31 -19.59
C VAL A 290 13.43 10.81 -19.35
N ALA A 291 12.55 10.27 -18.52
CA ALA A 291 12.49 8.83 -18.26
C ALA A 291 11.38 8.20 -19.11
N VAL A 292 11.70 7.11 -19.81
CA VAL A 292 10.78 6.44 -20.74
C VAL A 292 10.55 5.02 -20.28
N GLY A 293 9.29 4.67 -20.01
CA GLY A 293 8.92 3.35 -19.56
C GLY A 293 7.41 3.23 -19.42
N ILE A 294 6.88 2.01 -19.43
CA ILE A 294 5.45 1.76 -19.23
C ILE A 294 5.21 0.87 -18.01
N SER A 295 4.06 1.03 -17.35
CA SER A 295 3.62 0.21 -16.22
C SER A 295 4.65 0.16 -15.10
N GLY A 296 5.14 -1.02 -14.69
CA GLY A 296 6.15 -1.18 -13.63
C GLY A 296 7.46 -0.42 -13.88
N SER A 297 7.81 -0.16 -15.15
CA SER A 297 8.99 0.64 -15.52
C SER A 297 8.79 2.15 -15.33
N PHE A 298 7.59 2.58 -14.91
CA PHE A 298 7.18 3.98 -14.81
C PHE A 298 6.49 4.31 -13.47
N LEU A 299 5.50 3.51 -13.05
CA LEU A 299 4.64 3.84 -11.91
C LEU A 299 5.41 3.93 -10.59
N GLY A 300 6.36 3.01 -10.35
CA GLY A 300 7.22 3.03 -9.17
C GLY A 300 8.11 4.29 -9.13
N PRO A 301 8.91 4.55 -10.18
CA PRO A 301 9.68 5.78 -10.29
C PRO A 301 8.85 7.06 -10.13
N LEU A 302 7.68 7.16 -10.80
CA LEU A 302 6.79 8.31 -10.70
C LEU A 302 6.29 8.52 -9.26
N PHE A 303 5.85 7.45 -8.60
CA PHE A 303 5.37 7.50 -7.22
C PHE A 303 6.46 7.99 -6.28
N VAL A 304 7.65 7.38 -6.30
CA VAL A 304 8.76 7.74 -5.41
C VAL A 304 9.25 9.16 -5.70
N HIS A 305 9.38 9.54 -6.97
CA HIS A 305 9.74 10.89 -7.37
C HIS A 305 8.77 11.92 -6.78
N THR A 306 7.46 11.71 -6.98
CA THR A 306 6.42 12.62 -6.50
C THR A 306 6.37 12.68 -4.98
N ALA A 307 6.50 11.54 -4.31
CA ALA A 307 6.42 11.45 -2.84
C ALA A 307 7.64 12.07 -2.14
N LEU A 308 8.83 11.94 -2.71
CA LEU A 308 10.09 12.43 -2.12
C LEU A 308 10.52 13.80 -2.66
N GLN A 309 9.72 14.42 -3.53
CA GLN A 309 10.03 15.73 -4.08
C GLN A 309 10.02 16.79 -2.97
N THR A 310 11.22 17.10 -2.47
CA THR A 310 11.49 18.24 -1.60
C THR A 310 12.07 19.37 -2.46
N ALA A 311 11.85 20.63 -2.08
CA ALA A 311 12.12 21.76 -2.96
C ALA A 311 13.58 21.82 -3.48
N LYS A 312 13.71 22.00 -4.81
CA LYS A 312 14.91 22.32 -5.62
C LYS A 312 16.12 21.37 -5.48
N ILE A 313 16.03 20.21 -6.13
CA ILE A 313 17.21 19.58 -6.75
C ILE A 313 17.53 20.35 -8.06
N LEU A 314 18.81 20.50 -8.40
CA LEU A 314 19.32 21.29 -9.55
C LEU A 314 18.88 20.79 -10.93
N LEU A 315 18.34 19.57 -11.01
CA LEU A 315 17.77 19.00 -12.23
C LEU A 315 16.28 19.34 -12.30
N SER A 316 15.84 19.83 -13.46
CA SER A 316 14.41 19.97 -13.75
C SER A 316 13.75 18.59 -13.69
N SER A 317 12.51 18.53 -13.19
CA SER A 317 11.79 17.30 -12.86
C SER A 317 11.84 16.27 -14.01
N PRO A 318 11.99 14.96 -13.72
CA PRO A 318 11.88 13.92 -14.73
C PRO A 318 10.53 14.00 -15.44
N CYS A 319 10.58 14.32 -16.73
CA CYS A 319 9.46 14.17 -17.64
C CYS A 319 9.27 12.68 -17.87
N ASN A 320 8.26 12.10 -17.20
CA ASN A 320 8.01 10.67 -17.24
C ASN A 320 7.09 10.36 -18.44
N LEU A 321 7.63 9.67 -19.43
CA LEU A 321 6.99 9.34 -20.70
C LEU A 321 6.56 7.87 -20.71
N ALA A 322 5.26 7.61 -20.88
CA ALA A 322 4.72 6.26 -20.81
C ALA A 322 3.75 5.93 -21.95
N ASN A 323 2.91 6.87 -22.34
CA ASN A 323 1.88 6.63 -23.34
C ASN A 323 2.50 6.60 -24.74
N VAL A 324 1.99 5.72 -25.60
CA VAL A 324 2.44 5.58 -27.00
C VAL A 324 1.89 6.71 -27.89
N ASP A 325 0.88 7.43 -27.41
CA ASP A 325 0.34 8.62 -28.08
C ASP A 325 1.46 9.66 -28.32
N PRO A 326 1.72 10.10 -29.56
CA PRO A 326 2.76 11.07 -29.87
C PRO A 326 2.59 12.40 -29.11
N ILE A 327 1.38 12.73 -28.65
CA ILE A 327 1.13 13.89 -27.81
C ILE A 327 1.91 13.78 -26.49
N ASP A 328 2.08 12.57 -25.93
CA ASP A 328 2.80 12.39 -24.67
C ASP A 328 4.29 12.73 -24.85
N VAL A 329 4.92 12.27 -25.94
CA VAL A 329 6.30 12.66 -26.30
C VAL A 329 6.39 14.17 -26.46
N ALA A 330 5.50 14.76 -27.26
CA ALA A 330 5.50 16.19 -27.55
C ALA A 330 5.39 17.02 -26.27
N ARG A 331 4.48 16.67 -25.35
CA ARG A 331 4.32 17.36 -24.06
C ARG A 331 5.57 17.27 -23.20
N ASN A 332 6.22 16.10 -23.17
CA ASN A 332 7.38 15.85 -22.33
C ASN A 332 8.67 16.49 -22.86
N ILE A 333 8.78 16.78 -24.17
CA ILE A 333 9.96 17.47 -24.74
C ILE A 333 9.74 18.95 -25.02
N THR A 334 8.51 19.45 -24.89
CA THR A 334 8.21 20.88 -25.14
C THR A 334 8.99 21.76 -24.17
N GLY A 335 9.85 22.63 -24.71
CA GLY A 335 10.68 23.55 -23.93
C GLY A 335 12.02 22.96 -23.46
N LEU A 336 12.27 21.66 -23.71
CA LEU A 336 13.57 21.05 -23.42
C LEU A 336 14.58 21.33 -24.54
N ASN A 337 15.86 21.33 -24.18
CA ASN A 337 16.96 21.48 -25.15
C ASN A 337 17.67 20.12 -25.34
N PRO A 338 17.72 19.57 -26.57
CA PRO A 338 18.44 18.33 -26.86
C PRO A 338 19.89 18.33 -26.35
N GLU A 339 20.57 19.48 -26.39
CA GLU A 339 21.96 19.62 -25.93
C GLU A 339 22.16 19.48 -24.42
N THR A 340 21.10 19.62 -23.62
CA THR A 340 21.16 19.55 -22.15
C THR A 340 20.21 18.51 -21.56
N THR A 341 19.64 17.63 -22.39
CA THR A 341 18.68 16.61 -21.93
C THR A 341 19.34 15.24 -21.88
N LEU A 342 19.12 14.52 -20.77
CA LEU A 342 19.44 13.11 -20.59
C LEU A 342 18.15 12.28 -20.75
N VAL A 343 18.20 11.22 -21.55
CA VAL A 343 17.10 10.26 -21.71
C VAL A 343 17.45 8.94 -21.01
N VAL A 344 16.55 8.45 -20.17
CA VAL A 344 16.67 7.18 -19.45
C VAL A 344 15.62 6.22 -19.99
N VAL A 345 16.03 5.17 -20.72
CA VAL A 345 15.12 4.16 -21.28
C VAL A 345 15.00 2.98 -20.32
N VAL A 346 13.82 2.78 -19.73
CA VAL A 346 13.55 1.73 -18.74
C VAL A 346 12.64 0.66 -19.35
N SER A 347 13.21 -0.51 -19.64
CA SER A 347 12.47 -1.64 -20.20
C SER A 347 13.16 -2.96 -19.90
N LYS A 348 12.47 -3.87 -19.20
CA LYS A 348 12.98 -5.22 -18.89
C LYS A 348 13.45 -5.95 -20.13
N THR A 349 12.55 -6.14 -21.09
CA THR A 349 12.82 -6.90 -22.31
C THR A 349 13.54 -6.07 -23.38
N PHE A 350 13.48 -4.73 -23.27
CA PHE A 350 13.91 -3.78 -24.31
C PHE A 350 13.18 -3.95 -25.65
N THR A 351 11.97 -4.51 -25.60
CA THR A 351 11.12 -4.79 -26.77
C THR A 351 9.70 -4.28 -26.64
N ALA A 352 9.31 -3.73 -25.47
CA ALA A 352 7.98 -3.18 -25.24
C ALA A 352 7.65 -2.12 -26.31
N ALA A 353 6.54 -2.30 -27.02
CA ALA A 353 6.25 -1.54 -28.24
C ALA A 353 6.15 -0.03 -27.95
N GLU A 354 5.44 0.33 -26.89
CA GLU A 354 5.23 1.71 -26.44
C GLU A 354 6.56 2.36 -26.04
N THR A 355 7.32 1.72 -25.16
CA THR A 355 8.62 2.22 -24.69
C THR A 355 9.62 2.37 -25.84
N MET A 356 9.70 1.39 -26.73
CA MET A 356 10.68 1.42 -27.82
C MET A 356 10.29 2.39 -28.93
N LEU A 357 8.99 2.62 -29.18
CA LEU A 357 8.55 3.69 -30.08
C LEU A 357 8.98 5.05 -29.53
N ASN A 358 8.66 5.32 -28.27
CA ASN A 358 9.02 6.57 -27.58
C ASN A 358 10.54 6.78 -27.52
N ALA A 359 11.30 5.74 -27.19
CA ALA A 359 12.76 5.80 -27.16
C ALA A 359 13.35 6.12 -28.54
N ARG A 360 12.82 5.53 -29.63
CA ARG A 360 13.25 5.86 -31.00
C ARG A 360 12.92 7.30 -31.37
N THR A 361 11.74 7.80 -31.00
CA THR A 361 11.35 9.19 -31.24
C THR A 361 12.30 10.16 -30.54
N LEU A 362 12.66 9.89 -29.28
CA LEU A 362 13.64 10.71 -28.53
C LEU A 362 15.05 10.61 -29.07
N ARG A 363 15.46 9.41 -29.51
CA ARG A 363 16.74 9.19 -30.19
C ARG A 363 16.83 10.04 -31.46
N GLU A 364 15.77 10.05 -32.27
CA GLU A 364 15.72 10.85 -33.50
C GLU A 364 15.74 12.34 -33.18
N TRP A 365 14.99 12.78 -32.16
CA TRP A 365 14.99 14.17 -31.69
C TRP A 365 16.39 14.65 -31.26
N ILE A 366 17.14 13.83 -30.52
CA ILE A 366 18.55 14.11 -30.16
C ILE A 366 19.44 14.11 -31.40
N SER A 367 19.32 13.08 -32.25
CA SER A 367 20.21 12.87 -33.39
C SER A 367 20.02 13.95 -34.46
N ALA A 368 18.80 14.45 -34.66
CA ALA A 368 18.50 15.55 -35.57
C ALA A 368 19.17 16.87 -35.14
N ALA A 369 19.35 17.09 -33.84
CA ALA A 369 19.96 18.30 -33.30
C ALA A 369 21.50 18.20 -33.16
N LEU A 370 22.02 17.04 -32.77
CA LEU A 370 23.42 16.86 -32.34
C LEU A 370 24.21 15.84 -33.16
N GLY A 371 23.56 15.14 -34.06
CA GLY A 371 24.12 14.02 -34.82
C GLY A 371 24.01 12.67 -34.11
N PRO A 372 24.12 11.54 -34.84
CA PRO A 372 23.89 10.20 -34.28
C PRO A 372 24.86 9.77 -33.18
N SER A 373 26.09 10.31 -33.16
CA SER A 373 27.08 10.01 -32.13
C SER A 373 26.71 10.56 -30.76
N ALA A 374 25.78 11.52 -30.69
CA ALA A 374 25.32 12.11 -29.43
C ALA A 374 24.53 11.12 -28.56
N VAL A 375 23.95 10.08 -29.15
CA VAL A 375 23.14 9.07 -28.44
C VAL A 375 23.90 8.46 -27.26
N ALA A 376 25.18 8.12 -27.44
CA ALA A 376 26.01 7.52 -26.39
C ALA A 376 26.24 8.42 -25.17
N LYS A 377 26.09 9.75 -25.30
CA LYS A 377 26.25 10.73 -24.21
C LYS A 377 24.92 11.17 -23.59
N HIS A 378 23.84 11.10 -24.37
CA HIS A 378 22.53 11.62 -24.01
C HIS A 378 21.50 10.54 -23.67
N MET A 379 21.79 9.26 -23.91
CA MET A 379 20.86 8.16 -23.63
C MET A 379 21.52 7.09 -22.77
N VAL A 380 20.81 6.65 -21.74
CA VAL A 380 21.17 5.52 -20.87
C VAL A 380 20.01 4.54 -20.80
N ALA A 381 20.28 3.29 -20.42
CA ALA A 381 19.26 2.24 -20.38
C ALA A 381 19.21 1.51 -19.02
N VAL A 382 18.02 1.08 -18.62
CA VAL A 382 17.78 0.16 -17.51
C VAL A 382 17.08 -1.07 -18.09
N SER A 383 17.79 -2.19 -18.21
CA SER A 383 17.30 -3.37 -18.93
C SER A 383 18.02 -4.64 -18.53
N THR A 384 17.39 -5.80 -18.74
CA THR A 384 18.06 -7.11 -18.64
C THR A 384 18.70 -7.50 -19.98
N ASN A 385 18.35 -6.80 -21.08
CA ASN A 385 18.74 -7.16 -22.43
C ASN A 385 19.83 -6.23 -22.99
N LEU A 386 21.06 -6.39 -22.50
CA LEU A 386 22.21 -5.54 -22.87
C LEU A 386 22.52 -5.60 -24.39
N THR A 387 22.28 -6.74 -25.03
CA THR A 387 22.47 -6.91 -26.48
C THR A 387 21.56 -5.98 -27.29
N LEU A 388 20.29 -5.82 -26.90
CA LEU A 388 19.39 -4.90 -27.59
C LEU A 388 19.69 -3.43 -27.26
N VAL A 389 20.20 -3.14 -26.06
CA VAL A 389 20.66 -1.80 -25.67
C VAL A 389 21.82 -1.36 -26.58
N GLU A 390 22.82 -2.20 -26.76
CA GLU A 390 23.97 -1.92 -27.64
C GLU A 390 23.51 -1.73 -29.10
N LYS A 391 22.66 -2.62 -29.62
CA LYS A 391 22.07 -2.50 -30.97
C LYS A 391 21.25 -1.22 -31.16
N PHE A 392 20.66 -0.70 -30.10
CA PHE A 392 19.93 0.57 -30.13
C PHE A 392 20.87 1.78 -30.24
N GLY A 393 22.16 1.61 -29.94
CA GLY A 393 23.20 2.65 -30.00
C GLY A 393 23.50 3.31 -28.65
N ILE A 394 23.00 2.75 -27.55
CA ILE A 394 23.38 3.16 -26.19
C ILE A 394 24.66 2.41 -25.82
N ASP A 395 25.62 3.15 -25.26
CA ASP A 395 26.86 2.58 -24.75
C ASP A 395 26.56 1.53 -23.66
N PRO A 396 27.05 0.28 -23.77
CA PRO A 396 26.86 -0.75 -22.75
C PRO A 396 27.30 -0.32 -21.35
N ASP A 397 28.32 0.56 -21.25
CA ASP A 397 28.75 1.12 -19.96
C ASP A 397 27.70 2.05 -19.35
N ASN A 398 26.78 2.57 -20.17
CA ASN A 398 25.63 3.37 -19.76
C ASN A 398 24.34 2.55 -19.64
N ALA A 399 24.45 1.22 -19.58
CA ALA A 399 23.35 0.32 -19.25
C ALA A 399 23.42 -0.11 -17.77
N PHE A 400 22.29 -0.02 -17.06
CA PHE A 400 22.11 -0.48 -15.70
C PHE A 400 21.30 -1.77 -15.73
N ALA A 401 21.97 -2.89 -15.49
CA ALA A 401 21.36 -4.20 -15.56
C ALA A 401 20.39 -4.45 -14.40
N PHE A 402 19.39 -5.29 -14.63
CA PHE A 402 18.65 -5.96 -13.58
C PHE A 402 18.32 -7.39 -14.04
N TRP A 403 17.59 -8.15 -13.24
CA TRP A 403 17.39 -9.59 -13.42
C TRP A 403 15.93 -9.95 -13.69
N ASP A 404 15.70 -11.19 -14.17
CA ASP A 404 14.39 -11.67 -14.58
C ASP A 404 13.48 -12.14 -13.43
#